data_AF-A0A932TDQ7-F1
#
_entry.id   AF-A0A932TDQ7-F1
#
_cell.length_a   1.000
_cell.length_b   1.000
_cell.length_c   1.000
_cell.angle_alpha   90.00
_cell.angle_beta   90.00
_cell.angle_gamma   90.00
#
_symmetry.space_group_name_H-M   'P 1'
#
loop_
_entity.id
_entity.type
_entity.pdbx_description
1 polymer ?
#
loop_
_entity_poly.entity_id
_entity_poly.type
_entity_poly.pdbx_seq_one_letter_code
_entity_poly.pdbx_strand_id
1 'polypeptide(L)'
;MKRNVRASLAMAVLAAACLVSSALAGHGEKKAAAFDEGALPAAQRDNYRVFSRACSGCHKPAKVLHSPVATVREWEKIVDRMVSMHGARLSKDDRTRILAFLTYLCETSRKARSTASTPGS
;
A
#
# COMPACT_ATOMS: atom_id res chain seq x y z
N MET A 1 23.86 -71.88 -13.85
CA MET A 1 24.77 -71.95 -12.69
C MET A 1 25.94 -71.01 -12.90
N LYS A 2 26.19 -70.13 -11.91
CA LYS A 2 27.43 -69.39 -11.57
C LYS A 2 27.02 -68.04 -10.95
N ARG A 3 26.78 -68.08 -9.65
CA ARG A 3 26.53 -66.94 -8.77
C ARG A 3 27.90 -66.37 -8.41
N ASN A 4 28.14 -65.11 -8.71
CA ASN A 4 29.38 -64.43 -8.31
C ASN A 4 29.04 -63.47 -7.18
N VAL A 5 29.17 -63.98 -5.96
CA VAL A 5 29.08 -63.22 -4.71
C VAL A 5 30.34 -62.38 -4.58
N ARG A 6 30.20 -61.05 -4.57
CA ARG A 6 31.19 -60.13 -4.03
C ARG A 6 30.52 -59.34 -2.92
N ALA A 7 30.63 -59.88 -1.71
CA ALA A 7 30.32 -59.16 -0.49
C ALA A 7 31.60 -58.42 -0.05
N SER A 8 31.58 -57.10 -0.09
CA SER A 8 32.38 -56.26 0.80
C SER A 8 31.56 -55.01 1.12
N LEU A 9 31.27 -54.89 2.41
CA LEU A 9 30.71 -53.73 3.10
C LEU A 9 31.35 -52.42 2.59
N ALA A 10 30.49 -51.46 2.23
CA ALA A 10 30.75 -50.04 2.43
C ALA A 10 29.40 -49.34 2.61
N MET A 11 28.83 -49.51 3.80
CA MET A 11 27.85 -48.57 4.35
C MET A 11 28.61 -47.27 4.63
N ALA A 12 28.51 -46.30 3.73
CA ALA A 12 28.87 -44.92 3.99
C ALA A 12 28.01 -43.99 3.11
N VAL A 13 26.79 -43.80 3.60
CA VAL A 13 25.94 -42.60 3.48
C VAL A 13 26.54 -41.49 2.60
N LEU A 14 26.07 -41.36 1.36
CA LEU A 14 26.19 -40.12 0.59
C LEU A 14 24.94 -39.89 -0.28
N ALA A 15 23.76 -40.04 0.34
CA ALA A 15 22.49 -39.61 -0.23
C ALA A 15 21.93 -38.47 0.64
N ALA A 16 22.58 -37.31 0.60
CA ALA A 16 22.08 -36.09 1.22
C ALA A 16 22.63 -34.88 0.47
N ALA A 17 21.91 -34.41 -0.56
CA ALA A 17 21.80 -32.99 -0.95
C ALA A 17 21.18 -32.84 -2.36
N CYS A 18 19.91 -33.19 -2.54
CA CYS A 18 19.09 -32.67 -3.65
C CYS A 18 17.63 -32.45 -3.21
N LEU A 19 17.42 -32.11 -1.93
CA LEU A 19 16.13 -31.68 -1.38
C LEU A 19 16.27 -30.41 -0.52
N VAL A 20 17.17 -29.50 -0.91
CA VAL A 20 17.18 -28.15 -0.33
C VAL A 20 16.16 -27.31 -1.10
N SER A 21 14.98 -27.32 -0.50
CA SER A 21 14.17 -26.15 -0.25
C SER A 21 13.73 -25.38 -1.48
N SER A 22 12.49 -25.64 -1.88
CA SER A 22 11.59 -24.58 -2.32
C SER A 22 11.67 -23.45 -1.30
N ALA A 23 12.60 -22.51 -1.51
CA ALA A 23 12.46 -21.16 -1.01
C ALA A 23 11.24 -20.63 -1.75
N LEU A 24 10.06 -20.91 -1.17
CA LEU A 24 9.04 -19.90 -1.05
C LEU A 24 9.77 -18.69 -0.45
N ALA A 25 10.35 -17.87 -1.32
CA ALA A 25 10.40 -16.45 -1.08
C ALA A 25 8.94 -16.09 -0.87
N GLY A 26 8.52 -16.14 0.40
CA GLY A 26 7.35 -15.46 0.86
C GLY A 26 7.54 -14.03 0.39
N HIS A 27 6.89 -13.70 -0.72
CA HIS A 27 6.48 -12.34 -0.99
C HIS A 27 5.59 -12.03 0.20
N GLY A 28 6.21 -11.57 1.30
CA GLY A 28 5.51 -11.04 2.44
C GLY A 28 4.73 -9.88 1.89
N GLU A 29 3.45 -10.14 1.61
CA GLU A 29 2.50 -9.12 1.23
C GLU A 29 2.47 -8.14 2.40
N LYS A 30 3.28 -7.08 2.31
CA LYS A 30 3.20 -5.96 3.23
C LYS A 30 1.82 -5.37 3.00
N LYS A 31 0.82 -5.85 3.76
CA LYS A 31 -0.50 -5.23 3.80
C LYS A 31 -0.25 -3.75 4.07
N ALA A 32 -0.68 -2.90 3.14
CA ALA A 32 -0.65 -1.46 3.35
C ALA A 32 -1.28 -1.18 4.72
N ALA A 33 -0.52 -0.52 5.60
CA ALA A 33 -0.98 -0.20 6.93
C ALA A 33 -2.31 0.55 6.82
N ALA A 34 -3.27 0.19 7.67
CA ALA A 34 -4.55 0.88 7.71
C ALA A 34 -4.33 2.37 7.99
N PHE A 35 -5.15 3.22 7.38
CA PHE A 35 -5.11 4.65 7.64
C PHE A 35 -5.65 4.95 9.04
N ASP A 36 -4.86 5.65 9.86
CA ASP A 36 -5.22 6.00 11.23
C ASP A 36 -5.93 7.37 11.27
N GLU A 37 -7.25 7.36 11.39
CA GLU A 37 -8.05 8.58 11.61
C GLU A 37 -7.71 9.26 12.93
N GLY A 38 -7.31 8.50 13.97
CA GLY A 38 -7.01 9.03 15.29
C GLY A 38 -5.79 9.95 15.32
N ALA A 39 -4.86 9.74 14.39
CA ALA A 39 -3.67 10.58 14.22
C ALA A 39 -3.96 11.95 13.55
N LEU A 40 -5.17 12.16 13.02
CA LEU A 40 -5.50 13.41 12.34
C LEU A 40 -5.86 14.54 13.33
N PRO A 41 -5.44 15.79 13.03
CA PRO A 41 -5.99 16.98 13.68
C PRO A 41 -7.51 17.00 13.58
N ALA A 42 -8.20 17.59 14.56
CA ALA A 42 -9.66 17.56 14.66
C ALA A 42 -10.37 18.01 13.38
N ALA A 43 -9.96 19.15 12.81
CA ALA A 43 -10.52 19.66 11.55
C ALA A 43 -10.33 18.68 10.37
N GLN A 44 -9.22 17.95 10.34
CA GLN A 44 -8.95 16.99 9.27
C GLN A 44 -9.66 15.65 9.48
N ARG A 45 -10.01 15.25 10.71
CA ARG A 45 -10.89 14.09 10.95
C ARG A 45 -12.26 14.29 10.32
N ASP A 46 -12.84 15.48 10.50
CA ASP A 46 -14.16 15.78 9.94
C ASP A 46 -14.13 15.82 8.41
N ASN A 47 -13.04 16.31 7.82
CA ASN A 47 -12.85 16.26 6.37
C ASN A 47 -12.60 14.83 5.87
N TYR A 48 -11.82 14.03 6.59
CA TYR A 48 -11.59 12.62 6.30
C TYR A 48 -12.89 11.81 6.30
N ARG A 49 -13.79 12.05 7.26
CA ARG A 49 -15.09 11.35 7.31
C ARG A 49 -15.95 11.63 6.08
N VAL A 50 -15.96 12.89 5.61
CA VAL A 50 -16.63 13.26 4.36
C VAL A 50 -15.98 12.59 3.16
N PHE A 51 -14.65 12.63 3.08
CA PHE A 51 -13.88 11.93 2.04
C PHE A 51 -14.17 10.43 2.02
N SER A 52 -14.07 9.76 3.18
CA SER A 52 -14.28 8.32 3.31
C SER A 52 -15.68 7.93 2.87
N ARG A 53 -16.71 8.65 3.33
CA ARG A 53 -18.09 8.42 2.90
C ARG A 53 -18.29 8.64 1.39
N ALA A 54 -17.83 9.78 0.88
CA ALA A 54 -18.12 10.19 -0.50
C ALA A 54 -17.32 9.39 -1.54
N CYS A 55 -16.04 9.12 -1.27
CA CYS A 55 -15.14 8.46 -2.21
C CYS A 55 -15.17 6.92 -2.11
N SER A 56 -15.81 6.35 -1.09
CA SER A 56 -16.00 4.89 -0.99
C SER A 56 -17.24 4.37 -1.71
N GLY A 57 -18.08 5.24 -2.27
CA GLY A 57 -19.34 4.85 -2.91
C GLY A 57 -19.18 3.92 -4.12
N CYS A 58 -18.06 4.01 -4.85
CA CYS A 58 -17.82 3.21 -6.05
C CYS A 58 -16.61 2.25 -5.92
N HIS A 59 -15.60 2.59 -5.12
CA HIS A 59 -14.41 1.75 -4.90
C HIS A 59 -13.74 2.08 -3.57
N LYS A 60 -12.82 1.22 -3.10
CA LYS A 60 -12.08 1.49 -1.85
C LYS A 60 -11.23 2.77 -1.96
N PRO A 61 -11.21 3.66 -0.95
CA PRO A 61 -10.43 4.91 -0.99
C PRO A 61 -8.93 4.70 -0.74
N ALA A 62 -8.48 3.47 -0.42
CA ALA A 62 -7.09 3.17 -0.09
C ALA A 62 -6.08 3.66 -1.15
N LYS A 63 -6.42 3.58 -2.45
CA LYS A 63 -5.55 4.10 -3.52
C LYS A 63 -5.27 5.59 -3.39
N VAL A 64 -6.24 6.36 -2.91
CA VAL A 64 -6.12 7.81 -2.73
C VAL A 64 -5.26 8.12 -1.50
N LEU A 65 -5.48 7.39 -0.40
CA LEU A 65 -4.73 7.55 0.85
C LEU A 65 -3.22 7.27 0.72
N HIS A 66 -2.84 6.43 -0.24
CA HIS A 66 -1.45 6.07 -0.53
C HIS A 66 -0.93 6.64 -1.86
N SER A 67 -1.65 7.60 -2.44
CA SER A 67 -1.31 8.17 -3.74
C SER A 67 -0.05 9.03 -3.66
N PRO A 68 0.86 8.97 -4.65
CA PRO A 68 2.02 9.87 -4.73
C PRO A 68 1.66 11.29 -5.19
N VAL A 69 0.39 11.55 -5.54
CA VAL A 69 -0.09 12.87 -5.99
C VAL A 69 0.28 13.94 -4.97
N ALA A 70 0.92 15.00 -5.44
CA ALA A 70 1.60 15.97 -4.58
C ALA A 70 0.98 17.38 -4.60
N THR A 71 0.01 17.63 -5.48
CA THR A 71 -0.53 18.98 -5.72
C THR A 71 -2.05 19.02 -5.67
N VAL A 72 -2.58 20.15 -5.18
CA VAL A 72 -4.04 20.40 -5.10
C VAL A 72 -4.67 20.37 -6.49
N ARG A 73 -4.03 21.01 -7.48
CA ARG A 73 -4.52 21.06 -8.87
C ARG A 73 -4.68 19.67 -9.48
N GLU A 74 -3.81 18.73 -9.15
CA GLU A 74 -3.92 17.36 -9.64
C GLU A 74 -5.08 16.62 -8.96
N TRP A 75 -5.29 16.85 -7.66
CA TRP A 75 -6.45 16.34 -6.95
C TRP A 75 -7.77 16.89 -7.48
N GLU A 76 -7.84 18.18 -7.79
CA GLU A 76 -9.01 18.80 -8.42
C GLU A 76 -9.40 18.06 -9.70
N LYS A 77 -8.44 17.80 -10.59
CA LYS A 77 -8.68 17.05 -11.83
C LYS A 77 -9.17 15.63 -11.56
N ILE A 78 -8.65 14.97 -10.54
CA ILE A 78 -9.08 13.61 -10.17
C ILE A 78 -10.52 13.63 -9.63
N VAL A 79 -10.83 14.54 -8.71
CA VAL A 79 -12.18 14.72 -8.17
C VAL A 79 -13.16 15.07 -9.28
N ASP A 80 -12.78 15.98 -10.18
CA ASP A 80 -13.61 16.37 -11.32
C ASP A 80 -13.86 15.19 -12.26
N ARG A 81 -12.84 14.34 -12.50
CA ARG A 81 -13.03 13.09 -13.27
C ARG A 81 -14.00 12.15 -12.58
N MET A 82 -13.95 12.00 -11.25
CA MET A 82 -14.90 11.14 -10.52
C MET A 82 -16.33 11.65 -10.65
N VAL A 83 -16.54 12.96 -10.60
CA VAL A 83 -17.87 13.57 -10.77
C VAL A 83 -18.35 13.45 -12.21
N SER A 84 -17.56 13.92 -13.17
CA SER A 84 -17.97 14.05 -14.59
C SER A 84 -18.01 12.73 -15.35
N MET A 85 -17.04 11.83 -15.14
CA MET A 85 -16.90 10.60 -15.92
C MET A 85 -17.46 9.38 -15.21
N HIS A 86 -17.46 9.39 -13.86
CA HIS A 86 -17.89 8.25 -13.05
C HIS A 86 -19.16 8.51 -12.23
N GLY A 87 -19.76 9.70 -12.38
CA GLY A 87 -21.06 10.03 -11.77
C GLY A 87 -21.03 10.19 -10.25
N ALA A 88 -19.86 10.45 -9.65
CA ALA A 88 -19.78 10.72 -8.22
C ALA A 88 -20.61 11.96 -7.86
N ARG A 89 -21.51 11.83 -6.88
CA ARG A 89 -22.39 12.91 -6.44
C ARG A 89 -21.75 13.63 -5.25
N LEU A 90 -21.21 14.81 -5.49
CA LEU A 90 -20.61 15.66 -4.46
C LEU A 90 -21.36 16.98 -4.37
N SER A 91 -21.73 17.39 -3.16
CA SER A 91 -22.14 18.77 -2.92
C SER A 91 -20.94 19.71 -3.03
N LYS A 92 -21.18 21.03 -3.13
CA LYS A 92 -20.10 22.04 -3.09
C LYS A 92 -19.32 21.98 -1.77
N ASP A 93 -20.00 21.71 -0.66
CA ASP A 93 -19.37 21.55 0.66
C ASP A 93 -18.51 20.29 0.72
N ASP A 94 -19.03 19.14 0.27
CA ASP A 94 -18.28 17.88 0.23
C ASP A 94 -17.01 18.05 -0.62
N ARG A 95 -17.12 18.67 -1.81
CA ARG A 95 -15.95 18.92 -2.69
C ARG A 95 -14.89 19.75 -1.98
N THR A 96 -15.29 20.82 -1.29
CA THR A 96 -14.38 21.68 -0.53
C THR A 96 -13.65 20.90 0.57
N ARG A 97 -14.39 20.14 1.37
CA ARG A 97 -13.86 19.35 2.48
C ARG A 97 -12.94 18.23 2.01
N ILE A 98 -13.30 17.56 0.91
CA ILE A 98 -12.45 16.53 0.28
C ILE A 98 -11.12 17.14 -0.17
N LEU A 99 -11.15 18.26 -0.90
CA LEU A 99 -9.93 18.91 -1.37
C LEU A 99 -9.06 19.42 -0.20
N ALA A 100 -9.66 19.90 0.88
CA ALA A 100 -8.94 20.29 2.10
C ALA A 100 -8.19 19.10 2.72
N PHE A 101 -8.84 17.92 2.82
CA PHE A 101 -8.19 16.71 3.33
C PHE A 101 -7.07 16.22 2.41
N LEU A 102 -7.30 16.19 1.08
CA LEU A 102 -6.29 15.77 0.12
C LEU A 102 -5.07 16.70 0.11
N THR A 103 -5.28 18.00 0.30
CA THR A 103 -4.21 18.98 0.45
C THR A 103 -3.36 18.69 1.69
N TYR A 104 -4.01 18.44 2.83
CA TYR A 104 -3.33 18.04 4.06
C TYR A 104 -2.50 16.76 3.88
N LEU A 105 -3.02 15.76 3.16
CA LEU A 105 -2.26 14.54 2.83
C LEU A 105 -1.01 14.84 1.98
N CYS A 106 -1.10 15.74 1.00
CA CYS A 106 0.05 16.13 0.20
C CYS A 106 1.13 16.82 1.04
N GLU A 107 0.73 17.72 1.94
CA GLU A 107 1.65 18.46 2.80
C GLU A 107 2.36 17.54 3.80
N THR A 108 1.62 16.65 4.45
CA THR A 108 2.18 15.68 5.40
C THR A 108 3.13 14.70 4.72
N SER A 109 2.75 14.19 3.54
CA SER A 109 3.61 13.30 2.73
C SER A 109 4.89 14.00 2.27
N ARG A 110 4.80 15.28 1.89
CA ARG A 110 5.97 16.08 1.49
C ARG A 110 6.90 16.32 2.67
N LYS A 111 6.34 16.69 3.83
CA LYS A 111 7.10 16.90 5.08
C LYS A 111 7.84 15.62 5.48
N ALA A 112 7.15 14.48 5.48
CA ALA A 112 7.75 13.18 5.81
C ALA A 112 8.90 12.81 4.85
N ARG A 113 8.75 13.07 3.55
CA ARG A 113 9.85 12.88 2.58
C ARG A 113 11.01 13.83 2.82
N SER A 114 10.75 15.12 3.08
CA SER A 114 11.83 16.08 3.35
C SER A 114 12.64 15.71 4.60
N THR A 115 12.01 15.20 5.65
CA THR A 115 12.72 14.74 6.86
C THR A 115 13.52 13.46 6.63
N ALA A 116 13.06 12.59 5.73
CA ALA A 116 13.79 11.36 5.38
C ALA A 116 15.00 11.62 4.47
N SER A 117 15.02 12.73 3.73
CA SER A 117 16.09 13.09 2.79
C SER A 117 17.25 13.89 3.42
N THR A 118 17.24 14.16 4.73
CA THR A 118 18.37 14.77 5.45
C THR A 118 19.13 13.70 6.25
N PRO A 119 20.06 12.93 5.65
CA PRO A 119 21.06 12.20 6.40
C PRO A 119 22.08 13.20 6.97
N GLY A 120 22.57 12.93 8.18
CA GLY A 120 23.33 13.84 9.04
C GLY A 120 24.45 14.63 8.35
N SER A 121 24.54 15.90 8.75
CA SER A 121 25.78 16.69 8.68
C SER A 121 26.69 16.34 9.84
#